data_AF-A0A2E7UWX6-F1
#
_entry.id   AF-A0A2E7UWX6-F1
#
_cell.length_a   1.000
_cell.length_b   1.000
_cell.length_c   1.000
_cell.angle_alpha   90.00
_cell.angle_beta   90.00
_cell.angle_gamma   90.00
#
_symmetry.space_group_name_H-M   'P 1'
#
loop_
_entity.id
_entity.type
_entity.pdbx_description
1 polymer ?
#
loop_
_entity_poly.entity_id
_entity_poly.type
_entity_poly.pdbx_seq_one_letter_code
_entity_poly.pdbx_strand_id
1 'polypeptide(L)'
;MRPLLTLAASATLGVSAVGCGPDCQSTCTKLYSQNECDIQRPGVEREELIGTCEERCETALTKPGEADPDYNPAEKMPPSMDNESSVVENDEECAMWMDCVEETACDFLDEGYCWGIGL
;
A
#
# COMPACT_ATOMS: atom_id res chain seq x y z
N MET A 1 -3.43 33.43 47.88
CA MET A 1 -2.86 32.11 48.22
C MET A 1 -3.75 31.05 47.54
N ARG A 2 -3.11 30.14 46.77
CA ARG A 2 -3.51 28.97 45.92
C ARG A 2 -4.85 28.23 46.19
N PRO A 3 -5.40 27.33 45.31
CA PRO A 3 -4.83 26.62 44.11
C PRO A 3 -5.74 26.56 42.84
N LEU A 4 -5.19 26.41 41.61
CA LEU A 4 -5.09 25.22 40.69
C LEU A 4 -6.39 24.43 40.39
N LEU A 5 -6.80 24.31 39.11
CA LEU A 5 -6.69 23.10 38.24
C LEU A 5 -7.59 23.20 36.98
N THR A 6 -6.94 23.09 35.81
CA THR A 6 -7.28 22.35 34.57
C THR A 6 -8.73 21.97 34.25
N LEU A 7 -9.18 22.25 33.01
CA LEU A 7 -9.87 21.25 32.18
C LEU A 7 -9.70 21.55 30.68
N ALA A 8 -9.35 20.51 29.93
CA ALA A 8 -9.07 20.49 28.50
C ALA A 8 -10.34 20.40 27.65
N ALA A 9 -10.26 20.82 26.39
CA ALA A 9 -11.10 20.30 25.32
C ALA A 9 -10.36 20.49 23.98
N SER A 10 -9.39 19.63 23.71
CA SER A 10 -8.87 19.42 22.36
C SER A 10 -10.00 18.79 21.54
N ALA A 11 -10.67 19.58 20.72
CA ALA A 11 -11.66 19.08 19.78
C ALA A 11 -10.94 18.21 18.75
N THR A 12 -11.25 16.92 18.79
CA THR A 12 -10.79 15.89 17.87
C THR A 12 -11.20 16.23 16.43
N LEU A 13 -10.21 16.32 15.55
CA LEU A 13 -10.42 16.33 14.10
C LEU A 13 -10.91 14.93 13.69
N GLY A 14 -12.23 14.75 13.62
CA GLY A 14 -12.84 13.62 12.95
C GLY A 14 -12.85 13.88 11.45
N VAL A 15 -11.80 13.44 10.75
CA VAL A 15 -11.87 13.27 9.29
C VAL A 15 -12.47 11.89 9.05
N SER A 16 -13.79 11.85 8.88
CA SER A 16 -14.45 10.73 8.23
C SER A 16 -14.12 10.82 6.74
N ALA A 17 -13.11 10.08 6.30
CA ALA A 17 -12.86 9.84 4.88
C ALA A 17 -14.02 9.01 4.33
N VAL A 18 -14.88 9.63 3.52
CA VAL A 18 -15.95 8.94 2.82
C VAL A 18 -15.49 8.79 1.37
N GLY A 19 -15.04 7.57 1.05
CA GLY A 19 -14.92 7.00 -0.31
C GLY A 19 -13.70 7.41 -1.13
N CYS A 20 -12.71 6.51 -1.21
CA CYS A 20 -11.77 6.34 -2.34
C CYS A 20 -10.94 5.07 -2.07
N GLY A 21 -11.44 3.90 -2.50
CA GLY A 21 -10.65 2.65 -2.57
C GLY A 21 -9.93 2.18 -1.30
N PRO A 22 -9.13 1.11 -1.41
CA PRO A 22 -8.04 0.83 -0.48
C PRO A 22 -6.99 1.96 -0.51
N ASP A 23 -6.31 2.18 0.62
CA ASP A 23 -5.21 3.15 0.75
C ASP A 23 -3.86 2.43 0.95
N CYS A 24 -2.75 3.17 0.86
CA CYS A 24 -1.41 2.62 1.01
C CYS A 24 -1.23 1.87 2.34
N GLN A 25 -1.73 2.44 3.43
CA GLN A 25 -1.57 1.90 4.78
C GLN A 25 -2.30 0.55 4.94
N SER A 26 -3.56 0.49 4.53
CA SER A 26 -4.39 -0.73 4.54
C SER A 26 -3.84 -1.79 3.57
N THR A 27 -3.44 -1.40 2.36
CA THR A 27 -2.87 -2.31 1.35
C THR A 27 -1.55 -2.94 1.81
N CYS A 28 -0.59 -2.13 2.27
CA CYS A 28 0.70 -2.64 2.75
C CYS A 28 0.56 -3.45 4.04
N THR A 29 -0.36 -3.07 4.94
CA THR A 29 -0.69 -3.87 6.12
C THR A 29 -1.23 -5.24 5.71
N LYS A 30 -2.13 -5.31 4.71
CA LYS A 30 -2.69 -6.56 4.19
C LYS A 30 -1.61 -7.49 3.63
N LEU A 31 -0.63 -6.94 2.89
CA LEU A 31 0.46 -7.74 2.31
C LEU A 31 1.37 -8.37 3.37
N TYR A 32 1.74 -7.63 4.41
CA TYR A 32 2.82 -8.08 5.31
C TYR A 32 2.37 -8.47 6.71
N SER A 33 1.15 -8.14 7.14
CA SER A 33 0.65 -8.53 8.46
C SER A 33 0.53 -10.04 8.60
N GLN A 34 0.87 -10.56 9.78
CA GLN A 34 0.82 -12.00 10.11
C GLN A 34 -0.58 -12.60 10.04
N ASN A 35 -1.62 -11.78 10.07
CA ASN A 35 -3.01 -12.25 10.08
C ASN A 35 -3.69 -12.13 8.71
N GLU A 36 -2.96 -11.67 7.69
CA GLU A 36 -3.45 -11.44 6.33
C GLU A 36 -2.62 -12.28 5.35
N CYS A 37 -1.82 -11.66 4.47
CA CYS A 37 -1.00 -12.41 3.51
C CYS A 37 0.33 -12.90 4.07
N ASP A 38 0.80 -12.35 5.19
CA ASP A 38 2.05 -12.71 5.87
C ASP A 38 3.27 -12.86 4.94
N ILE A 39 3.38 -11.99 3.92
CA ILE A 39 4.55 -12.00 3.05
C ILE A 39 5.77 -11.64 3.89
N GLN A 40 6.81 -12.46 3.81
CA GLN A 40 8.07 -12.21 4.49
C GLN A 40 9.25 -12.27 3.52
N ARG A 41 10.20 -11.36 3.72
CA ARG A 41 11.46 -11.32 2.96
C ARG A 41 12.59 -11.72 3.92
N PRO A 42 13.44 -12.70 3.54
CA PRO A 42 14.55 -13.12 4.41
C PRO A 42 15.46 -11.95 4.78
N GLY A 43 15.62 -11.70 6.08
CA GLY A 43 16.52 -10.68 6.60
C GLY A 43 15.96 -9.26 6.65
N VAL A 44 14.66 -9.06 6.40
CA VAL A 44 13.98 -7.76 6.52
C VAL A 44 12.91 -7.86 7.59
N GLU A 45 12.86 -6.88 8.50
CA GLU A 45 11.83 -6.80 9.54
C GLU A 45 10.48 -6.38 8.94
N ARG A 46 9.39 -6.82 9.56
CA ARG A 46 8.04 -6.59 9.01
C ARG A 46 7.68 -5.10 8.97
N GLU A 47 8.01 -4.37 10.02
CA GLU A 47 7.78 -2.92 10.08
C GLU A 47 8.55 -2.18 8.98
N GLU A 48 9.72 -2.70 8.59
CA GLU A 48 10.51 -2.16 7.48
C GLU A 48 9.86 -2.46 6.12
N LEU A 49 9.30 -3.65 5.93
CA LEU A 49 8.53 -3.99 4.72
C LEU A 49 7.30 -3.10 4.56
N ILE A 50 6.52 -2.95 5.63
CA ILE A 50 5.33 -2.09 5.64
C ILE A 50 5.74 -0.64 5.35
N GLY A 51 6.73 -0.10 6.09
CA GLY A 51 7.17 1.28 5.93
C GLY A 51 7.70 1.58 4.51
N THR A 52 8.48 0.65 3.94
CA THR A 52 9.00 0.80 2.56
C THR A 52 7.88 0.77 1.52
N CYS A 53 6.91 -0.12 1.71
CA CYS A 53 5.74 -0.22 0.83
C CYS A 53 4.88 1.04 0.90
N GLU A 54 4.59 1.54 2.10
CA GLU A 54 3.82 2.76 2.30
C GLU A 54 4.54 3.97 1.67
N GLU A 55 5.85 4.12 1.90
CA GLU A 55 6.63 5.23 1.33
C GLU A 55 6.57 5.25 -0.20
N ARG A 56 6.75 4.09 -0.84
CA ARG A 56 6.70 3.96 -2.30
C ARG A 56 5.30 4.23 -2.84
N CYS A 57 4.26 3.71 -2.17
CA CYS A 57 2.86 3.91 -2.55
C CYS A 57 2.45 5.38 -2.47
N GLU A 58 2.74 6.03 -1.35
CA GLU A 58 2.48 7.46 -1.18
C GLU A 58 3.26 8.29 -2.21
N THR A 59 4.51 7.91 -2.49
CA THR A 59 5.32 8.58 -3.52
C THR A 59 4.68 8.47 -4.90
N ALA A 60 4.17 7.30 -5.29
CA ALA A 60 3.48 7.11 -6.57
C ALA A 60 2.20 7.95 -6.64
N LEU A 61 1.40 7.98 -5.56
CA LEU A 61 0.18 8.80 -5.48
C LEU A 61 0.46 10.31 -5.61
N THR A 62 1.67 10.78 -5.31
CA THR A 62 2.06 12.19 -5.52
C THR A 62 2.39 12.54 -6.97
N LYS A 63 2.41 11.57 -7.88
CA LYS A 63 2.79 11.73 -9.29
C LYS A 63 1.58 11.47 -10.19
N PRO A 64 0.84 12.53 -10.59
CA PRO A 64 -0.25 12.39 -11.55
C PRO A 64 0.25 11.88 -12.89
N GLY A 65 -0.37 10.83 -13.42
CA GLY A 65 0.01 10.23 -14.70
C GLY A 65 -1.08 9.31 -15.25
N GLU A 66 -0.93 8.94 -16.51
CA GLU A 66 -1.70 7.84 -17.09
C GLU A 66 -0.92 6.54 -16.87
N ALA A 67 -1.61 5.45 -16.55
CA ALA A 67 -0.98 4.14 -16.45
C ALA A 67 -0.38 3.70 -17.78
N ASP A 68 0.77 3.02 -17.73
CA ASP A 68 1.35 2.40 -18.92
C ASP A 68 0.30 1.43 -19.53
N PRO A 69 0.05 1.48 -20.85
CA PRO A 69 -0.93 0.58 -21.49
C PRO A 69 -0.60 -0.92 -21.34
N ASP A 70 0.66 -1.27 -21.07
CA ASP A 70 1.10 -2.65 -20.82
C ASP A 70 1.05 -3.00 -19.32
N TYR A 71 0.72 -2.05 -18.44
CA TYR A 71 0.56 -2.28 -17.01
C TYR A 71 -0.83 -2.81 -16.68
N ASN A 72 -0.88 -4.07 -16.22
CA ASN A 72 -2.09 -4.68 -15.69
C ASN A 72 -1.76 -5.60 -14.49
N PRO A 73 -1.99 -5.15 -13.24
CA PRO A 73 -1.66 -5.93 -12.05
C PRO A 73 -2.60 -7.14 -11.87
N ALA A 74 -3.77 -7.15 -12.51
CA ALA A 74 -4.68 -8.31 -12.52
C ALA A 74 -4.21 -9.42 -13.48
N GLU A 75 -3.13 -9.19 -14.24
CA GLU A 75 -2.46 -10.20 -15.05
C GLU A 75 -1.10 -10.57 -14.43
N LYS A 76 -0.63 -11.77 -14.75
CA LYS A 76 0.66 -12.27 -14.27
C LYS A 76 1.81 -11.43 -14.81
N MET A 77 2.74 -11.06 -13.94
CA MET A 77 3.92 -10.27 -14.29
C MET A 77 4.67 -10.89 -15.49
N PRO A 78 5.04 -10.08 -16.50
CA PRO A 78 5.82 -10.56 -17.63
C PRO A 78 7.14 -11.19 -17.16
N PRO A 79 7.58 -12.32 -17.74
CA PRO A 79 8.82 -13.00 -17.33
C PRO A 79 10.10 -12.20 -17.64
N SER A 80 9.98 -11.10 -18.39
CA SER A 80 11.07 -10.16 -18.68
C SER A 80 11.25 -9.08 -17.61
N MET A 81 10.33 -8.97 -16.66
CA MET A 81 10.31 -7.94 -15.61
C MET A 81 10.79 -8.55 -14.27
N ASP A 82 11.47 -7.74 -13.47
CA ASP A 82 11.84 -8.07 -12.09
C ASP A 82 11.10 -7.18 -11.08
N ASN A 83 11.12 -7.58 -9.81
CA ASN A 83 10.40 -6.93 -8.70
C ASN A 83 10.82 -5.47 -8.45
N GLU A 84 12.05 -5.07 -8.80
CA GLU A 84 12.49 -3.68 -8.66
C GLU A 84 11.99 -2.82 -9.83
N SER A 85 11.88 -3.41 -11.01
CA SER A 85 11.31 -2.77 -12.21
C SER A 85 9.78 -2.78 -12.27
N SER A 86 9.11 -3.54 -11.38
CA SER A 86 7.64 -3.59 -11.30
C SER A 86 7.05 -2.48 -10.43
N VAL A 87 7.85 -1.59 -9.84
CA VAL A 87 7.36 -0.54 -8.95
C VAL A 87 6.52 0.46 -9.77
N VAL A 88 5.27 0.64 -9.36
CA VAL A 88 4.34 1.58 -10.00
C VAL A 88 4.88 3.02 -9.93
N GLU A 89 4.66 3.79 -10.99
CA GLU A 89 5.31 5.09 -11.17
C GLU A 89 4.40 6.28 -10.90
N ASN A 90 3.09 6.12 -11.03
CA ASN A 90 2.09 7.19 -10.95
C ASN A 90 0.85 6.79 -10.13
N ASP A 91 -0.04 7.76 -9.96
CA ASP A 91 -1.27 7.63 -9.17
C ASP A 91 -2.27 6.63 -9.74
N GLU A 92 -2.42 6.57 -11.08
CA GLU A 92 -3.32 5.61 -11.73
C GLU A 92 -2.83 4.16 -11.56
N GLU A 93 -1.55 3.89 -11.80
CA GLU A 93 -0.98 2.55 -11.61
C GLU A 93 -1.02 2.10 -10.14
N CYS A 94 -0.80 3.05 -9.22
CA CYS A 94 -0.89 2.79 -7.79
C CYS A 94 -2.33 2.43 -7.38
N ALA A 95 -3.33 3.15 -7.90
CA ALA A 95 -4.74 2.81 -7.66
C ALA A 95 -5.07 1.41 -8.19
N MET A 96 -4.66 1.08 -9.42
CA MET A 96 -4.86 -0.25 -10.01
C MET A 96 -4.19 -1.36 -9.19
N TRP A 97 -3.00 -1.10 -8.66
CA TRP A 97 -2.28 -2.05 -7.79
C TRP A 97 -3.01 -2.27 -6.46
N MET A 98 -3.43 -1.20 -5.78
CA MET A 98 -4.14 -1.30 -4.50
C MET A 98 -5.48 -2.04 -4.69
N ASP A 99 -6.21 -1.75 -5.76
CA ASP A 99 -7.44 -2.46 -6.11
C ASP A 99 -7.18 -3.96 -6.36
N CYS A 100 -6.09 -4.31 -7.08
CA CYS A 100 -5.71 -5.70 -7.29
C CYS A 100 -5.46 -6.44 -5.97
N VAL A 101 -4.66 -5.86 -5.07
CA VAL A 101 -4.35 -6.45 -3.76
C VAL A 101 -5.63 -6.61 -2.92
N GLU A 102 -6.55 -5.65 -3.02
CA GLU A 102 -7.80 -5.71 -2.28
C GLU A 102 -8.71 -6.84 -2.79
N GLU A 103 -8.90 -6.96 -4.10
CA GLU A 103 -9.80 -7.93 -4.75
C GLU A 103 -9.22 -9.36 -4.82
N THR A 104 -7.95 -9.49 -5.16
CA THR A 104 -7.30 -10.77 -5.47
C THR A 104 -6.71 -11.43 -4.21
N ALA A 105 -6.44 -10.62 -3.17
CA ALA A 105 -5.82 -11.03 -1.92
C ALA A 105 -4.52 -11.85 -2.10
N CYS A 106 -4.28 -12.80 -1.22
CA CYS A 106 -2.97 -13.40 -0.99
C CYS A 106 -2.64 -14.59 -1.90
N ASP A 107 -3.67 -15.27 -2.42
CA ASP A 107 -3.54 -16.58 -3.07
C ASP A 107 -2.75 -16.51 -4.38
N PHE A 108 -2.76 -15.37 -5.06
CA PHE A 108 -2.15 -15.20 -6.38
C PHE A 108 -0.87 -14.35 -6.38
N LEU A 109 -0.46 -13.81 -5.22
CA LEU A 109 0.75 -12.99 -5.11
C LEU A 109 2.00 -13.80 -5.46
N ASP A 110 2.09 -15.04 -4.96
CA ASP A 110 3.18 -15.98 -5.27
C ASP A 110 3.16 -16.47 -6.73
N GLU A 111 2.02 -16.32 -7.40
CA GLU A 111 1.88 -16.64 -8.83
C GLU A 111 2.31 -15.48 -9.74
N GLY A 112 2.64 -14.32 -9.16
CA GLY A 112 3.08 -13.12 -9.86
C GLY A 112 1.95 -12.16 -10.25
N TYR A 113 0.80 -12.23 -9.58
CA TYR A 113 -0.28 -11.24 -9.70
C TYR A 113 -0.08 -10.09 -8.72
N CYS A 114 -0.76 -8.96 -8.99
CA CYS A 114 -0.64 -7.72 -8.23
C CYS A 114 0.81 -7.25 -8.07
N TRP A 115 1.62 -7.47 -9.11
CA TRP A 115 2.99 -7.02 -9.20
C TRP A 115 3.05 -5.48 -9.10
N GLY A 116 4.07 -4.97 -8.40
CA GLY A 116 4.01 -3.61 -7.92
C GLY A 116 5.02 -3.28 -6.81
N ILE A 117 4.55 -2.49 -5.85
CA ILE A 117 5.32 -1.78 -4.83
C ILE A 117 5.95 -2.71 -3.75
N GLY A 118 5.39 -3.90 -3.54
CA GLY A 118 5.63 -4.72 -2.35
C GLY A 118 5.95 -6.21 -2.57
N LEU A 119 6.21 -6.65 -3.79
CA LEU A 119 6.54 -8.05 -4.11
C LEU A 119 7.93 -8.09 -4.72
#